data_AF-A0A7X7E5F7-F1
#
_entry.id   AF-A0A7X7E5F7-F1
#
_cell.length_a   1.000
_cell.length_b   1.000
_cell.length_c   1.000
_cell.angle_alpha   90.00
_cell.angle_beta   90.00
_cell.angle_gamma   90.00
#
_symmetry.space_group_name_H-M   'P 1'
#
loop_
_entity.id
_entity.type
_entity.pdbx_description
1 polymer ?
#
loop_
_entity_poly.entity_id
_entity_poly.type
_entity_poly.pdbx_seq_one_letter_code
_entity_poly.pdbx_strand_id
1 'polypeptide(L)'
;MMKKIKTLALLAALWTTGFILSGCGDEEQTEDCIPADNSVIELTTNLSGRNFHIGDTVIISWKVDRNKISNGQIVVDISPDNGITWSAIPSAGIAIPQGQYQCMEMTWVIGNEGEVVDYEDKNDKCIIRIHEYSNNSNGVVFSQQKFSISSKK
;
A
#
# COMPACT_ATOMS: atom_id res chain seq x y z
N MET A 1 56.76 30.64 43.26
CA MET A 1 56.60 32.10 43.41
C MET A 1 55.15 32.44 43.07
N MET A 2 54.47 33.14 43.98
CA MET A 2 53.03 33.43 43.97
C MET A 2 52.62 34.45 42.90
N LYS A 3 51.41 34.32 42.34
CA LYS A 3 50.28 35.29 42.38
C LYS A 3 49.28 34.94 41.26
N LYS A 4 48.06 34.49 41.60
CA LYS A 4 46.80 35.28 41.67
C LYS A 4 46.49 35.96 40.33
N ILE A 5 45.31 35.76 39.72
CA ILE A 5 44.09 36.53 40.01
C ILE A 5 42.86 35.84 39.40
N LYS A 6 41.77 35.84 40.17
CA LYS A 6 40.39 35.52 39.77
C LYS A 6 39.78 36.67 38.96
N THR A 7 39.01 36.39 37.92
CA THR A 7 37.80 37.20 37.61
C THR A 7 36.75 36.33 36.92
N LEU A 8 35.63 36.13 37.61
CA LEU A 8 34.34 35.75 37.03
C LEU A 8 33.67 37.05 36.59
N ALA A 9 33.17 37.14 35.36
CA ALA A 9 32.22 38.18 34.96
C ALA A 9 31.15 37.57 34.05
N LEU A 10 29.92 37.81 34.48
CA LEU A 10 28.63 37.38 33.93
C LEU A 10 28.18 38.34 32.80
N LEU A 11 27.13 37.93 32.08
CA LEU A 11 26.30 38.67 31.09
C LEU A 11 26.86 38.71 29.65
N ALA A 12 26.10 38.46 28.58
CA ALA A 12 24.66 38.59 28.39
C ALA A 12 24.13 37.56 27.35
N ALA A 13 22.86 37.19 27.51
CA ALA A 13 22.09 36.49 26.49
C ALA A 13 21.91 37.39 25.25
N LEU A 14 22.23 36.86 24.08
CA LEU A 14 21.70 37.34 22.81
C LEU A 14 21.04 36.17 22.10
N TRP A 15 19.71 36.24 22.05
CA TRP A 15 18.90 35.45 21.14
C TRP A 15 19.18 35.99 19.73
N THR A 16 19.93 35.24 18.93
CA THR A 16 19.91 35.41 17.48
C THR A 16 19.33 34.16 16.89
N THR A 17 18.06 34.26 16.53
CA THR A 17 17.40 33.48 15.50
C THR A 17 18.33 33.34 14.29
N GLY A 18 19.00 32.21 14.21
CA GLY A 18 19.72 31.75 13.03
C GLY A 18 18.88 30.70 12.33
N PHE A 19 17.80 31.13 11.71
CA PHE A 19 17.14 30.37 10.65
C PHE A 19 18.16 30.28 9.51
N ILE A 20 18.91 29.18 9.45
CA ILE A 20 19.74 28.88 8.28
C ILE A 20 18.84 28.09 7.33
N LEU A 21 18.09 28.83 6.52
CA LEU A 21 17.55 28.34 5.26
C LEU A 21 18.73 28.17 4.29
N SER A 22 19.20 26.94 4.15
CA SER A 22 19.99 26.55 2.99
C SER A 22 19.95 25.04 2.82
N GLY A 23 19.36 24.61 1.71
CA GLY A 23 19.78 23.38 1.07
C GLY A 23 18.71 22.30 1.01
N CYS A 24 18.08 22.25 -0.16
CA CYS A 24 17.67 21.04 -0.87
C CYS A 24 16.76 20.06 -0.13
N GLY A 25 15.50 20.02 -0.57
CA GLY A 25 14.66 18.86 -0.33
C GLY A 25 15.39 17.61 -0.80
N ASP A 26 15.69 16.74 0.14
CA ASP A 26 15.87 15.34 -0.17
C ASP A 26 14.45 14.77 -0.22
N GLU A 27 14.08 14.29 -1.40
CA GLU A 27 12.87 13.52 -1.65
C GLU A 27 12.90 12.26 -0.77
N GLU A 28 12.50 12.40 0.49
CA GLU A 28 12.32 11.29 1.43
C GLU A 28 10.98 10.61 1.14
N GLN A 29 10.86 10.04 -0.06
CA GLN A 29 9.76 9.17 -0.44
C GLN A 29 10.28 8.15 -1.45
N THR A 30 10.84 7.01 -0.99
CA THR A 30 10.86 5.81 -1.85
C THR A 30 11.06 4.50 -1.11
N GLU A 31 11.88 4.41 -0.05
CA GLU A 31 12.23 3.10 0.56
C GLU A 31 11.02 2.35 1.14
N ASP A 32 10.09 3.05 1.81
CA ASP A 32 8.91 2.43 2.39
C ASP A 32 7.96 1.83 1.35
N CYS A 33 8.01 2.30 0.10
CA CYS A 33 7.14 1.86 -0.99
C CYS A 33 7.79 0.85 -1.94
N ILE A 34 9.02 0.41 -1.66
CA ILE A 34 9.66 -0.66 -2.41
C ILE A 34 8.95 -1.98 -2.07
N PRO A 35 8.40 -2.70 -3.07
CA PRO A 35 7.90 -4.06 -2.85
C PRO A 35 9.02 -4.98 -2.36
N ALA A 36 8.68 -6.02 -1.60
CA ALA A 36 9.62 -7.04 -1.15
C ALA A 36 10.50 -7.59 -2.29
N ASP A 37 11.73 -8.00 -1.96
CA ASP A 37 12.72 -8.48 -2.93
C ASP A 37 12.13 -9.48 -3.94
N ASN A 38 12.38 -9.24 -5.23
CA ASN A 38 11.87 -10.00 -6.36
C ASN A 38 10.36 -9.89 -6.63
N SER A 39 9.63 -9.05 -5.89
CA SER A 39 8.22 -8.72 -6.16
C SER A 39 8.10 -7.45 -7.00
N VAL A 40 7.11 -7.41 -7.88
CA VAL A 40 6.73 -6.17 -8.59
C VAL A 40 5.54 -5.50 -7.94
N ILE A 41 4.63 -6.30 -7.36
CA ILE A 41 3.47 -5.86 -6.58
C ILE A 41 3.51 -6.63 -5.27
N GLU A 42 3.26 -5.95 -4.15
CA GLU A 42 3.16 -6.56 -2.82
C GLU A 42 1.88 -6.09 -2.14
N LEU A 43 0.93 -7.00 -1.90
CA LEU A 43 -0.24 -6.73 -1.07
C LEU A 43 0.19 -6.65 0.40
N THR A 44 0.10 -5.46 0.99
CA THR A 44 0.57 -5.19 2.36
C THR A 44 -0.53 -5.30 3.39
N THR A 45 -1.81 -5.15 3.00
CA THR A 45 -2.93 -5.45 3.91
C THR A 45 -2.90 -6.93 4.26
N ASN A 46 -2.79 -7.26 5.55
CA ASN A 46 -2.90 -8.64 6.01
C ASN A 46 -4.39 -9.05 6.12
N LEU A 47 -4.85 -9.77 5.10
CA LEU A 47 -6.19 -10.39 5.07
C LEU A 47 -6.14 -11.87 5.43
N SER A 48 -4.94 -12.46 5.48
CA SER A 48 -4.75 -13.90 5.57
C SER A 48 -5.43 -14.49 6.82
N GLY A 49 -6.36 -15.43 6.61
CA GLY A 49 -7.08 -16.10 7.68
C GLY A 49 -8.11 -15.24 8.42
N ARG A 50 -8.36 -14.01 7.97
CA ARG A 50 -9.41 -13.15 8.52
C ARG A 50 -10.78 -13.58 8.01
N ASN A 51 -11.80 -13.36 8.84
CA ASN A 51 -13.20 -13.52 8.48
C ASN A 51 -13.88 -12.14 8.46
N PHE A 52 -14.54 -11.81 7.36
CA PHE A 52 -15.30 -10.57 7.17
C PHE A 52 -16.78 -10.88 6.94
N HIS A 53 -17.62 -9.86 6.91
CA HIS A 53 -19.02 -9.95 6.57
C HIS A 53 -19.33 -9.09 5.35
N ILE A 54 -20.38 -9.46 4.61
CA ILE A 54 -20.94 -8.57 3.59
C ILE A 54 -21.31 -7.22 4.24
N GLY A 55 -20.92 -6.12 3.57
CA GLY A 55 -21.05 -4.75 4.07
C GLY A 55 -19.90 -4.27 4.96
N ASP A 56 -18.93 -5.12 5.31
CA ASP A 56 -17.71 -4.65 5.98
C ASP A 56 -16.89 -3.77 5.04
N THR A 57 -16.24 -2.75 5.61
CA THR A 57 -15.31 -1.87 4.89
C THR A 57 -13.88 -2.34 5.14
N VAL A 58 -13.13 -2.57 4.06
CA VAL A 58 -11.76 -3.05 4.08
C VAL A 58 -10.86 -2.06 3.33
N ILE A 59 -9.74 -1.68 3.94
CA ILE A 59 -8.69 -0.93 3.25
C ILE A 59 -7.70 -1.93 2.68
N ILE A 60 -7.59 -1.97 1.36
CA ILE A 60 -6.63 -2.78 0.62
C ILE A 60 -5.47 -1.87 0.26
N SER A 61 -4.26 -2.21 0.71
CA SER A 61 -3.04 -1.45 0.50
C SER A 61 -1.98 -2.34 -0.13
N TRP A 62 -1.18 -1.77 -1.01
CA TRP A 62 -0.09 -2.48 -1.68
C TRP A 62 1.05 -1.55 -2.07
N LYS A 63 2.20 -2.16 -2.33
CA LYS A 63 3.37 -1.52 -2.94
C LYS A 63 3.51 -1.98 -4.38
N VAL A 64 4.00 -1.12 -5.27
CA VAL A 64 4.24 -1.46 -6.67
C VAL A 64 5.48 -0.77 -7.24
N ASP A 65 6.26 -1.52 -8.03
CA ASP A 65 7.31 -1.02 -8.91
C ASP A 65 6.71 -0.72 -10.28
N ARG A 66 6.27 0.53 -10.46
CA ARG A 66 5.63 1.05 -11.67
C ARG A 66 6.49 0.84 -12.92
N ASN A 67 7.82 0.89 -12.81
CA ASN A 67 8.71 0.75 -13.97
C ASN A 67 8.66 -0.66 -14.58
N LYS A 68 8.10 -1.63 -13.84
CA LYS A 68 7.86 -3.00 -14.29
C LYS A 68 6.39 -3.26 -14.65
N ILE A 69 5.54 -2.24 -14.63
CA ILE A 69 4.15 -2.30 -15.10
C ILE A 69 4.08 -1.63 -16.48
N SER A 70 3.79 -2.40 -17.50
CA SER A 70 3.76 -1.98 -18.91
C SER A 70 2.66 -0.97 -19.20
N ASN A 71 1.45 -1.21 -18.67
CA ASN A 71 0.29 -0.35 -18.95
C ASN A 71 0.09 0.78 -17.92
N GLY A 72 0.95 0.85 -16.89
CA GLY A 72 0.77 1.77 -15.77
C GLY A 72 -0.55 1.62 -15.02
N GLN A 73 -1.21 0.47 -15.17
CA GLN A 73 -2.51 0.16 -14.58
C GLN A 73 -2.48 -1.23 -13.95
N ILE A 74 -3.19 -1.38 -12.85
CA ILE A 74 -3.39 -2.66 -12.15
C ILE A 74 -4.88 -2.92 -11.92
N VAL A 75 -5.20 -4.14 -11.51
CA VAL A 75 -6.52 -4.58 -11.11
C VAL A 75 -6.41 -5.28 -9.77
N VAL A 76 -7.41 -5.08 -8.93
CA VAL A 76 -7.65 -5.88 -7.74
C VAL A 76 -8.81 -6.81 -8.07
N ASP A 77 -8.59 -8.11 -8.06
CA ASP A 77 -9.64 -9.11 -8.28
C ASP A 77 -9.94 -9.85 -6.97
N ILE A 78 -11.20 -10.24 -6.82
CA ILE A 78 -11.66 -11.19 -5.81
C ILE A 78 -12.16 -12.46 -6.49
N SER A 79 -11.80 -13.60 -5.90
CA SER A 79 -12.41 -14.89 -6.19
C SER A 79 -13.09 -15.39 -4.94
N PRO A 80 -14.42 -15.57 -4.93
CA PRO A 80 -15.09 -16.19 -3.79
C PRO A 80 -14.81 -17.71 -3.75
N ASP A 81 -14.40 -18.36 -4.84
CA ASP A 81 -14.41 -19.82 -4.97
C ASP A 81 -13.04 -20.46 -5.18
N ASN A 82 -12.05 -20.00 -4.41
CA ASN A 82 -10.66 -20.50 -4.44
C ASN A 82 -10.04 -20.44 -5.85
N GLY A 83 -10.35 -19.38 -6.60
CA GLY A 83 -9.72 -19.04 -7.87
C GLY A 83 -10.42 -19.57 -9.12
N ILE A 84 -11.65 -20.10 -9.03
CA ILE A 84 -12.39 -20.62 -10.20
C ILE A 84 -13.00 -19.47 -11.00
N THR A 85 -13.66 -18.54 -10.33
CA THR A 85 -14.22 -17.31 -10.88
C THR A 85 -13.52 -16.11 -10.27
N TRP A 86 -13.34 -15.06 -11.07
CA TRP A 86 -12.67 -13.83 -10.67
C TRP A 86 -13.49 -12.63 -11.11
N SER A 87 -13.65 -11.66 -10.22
CA SER A 87 -14.31 -10.40 -10.50
C SER A 87 -13.44 -9.24 -10.02
N ALA A 88 -13.33 -8.19 -10.84
CA ALA A 88 -12.57 -6.99 -10.51
C ALA A 88 -13.32 -6.12 -9.50
N ILE A 89 -12.59 -5.61 -8.50
CA ILE A 89 -13.06 -4.72 -7.44
C ILE A 89 -12.09 -3.54 -7.28
N PRO A 90 -12.32 -2.36 -7.90
CA PRO A 90 -13.48 -1.99 -8.72
C PRO A 90 -13.43 -2.61 -10.12
N SER A 91 -14.53 -2.49 -10.88
CA SER A 91 -14.66 -3.01 -12.25
C SER A 91 -13.74 -2.37 -13.30
N ALA A 92 -12.91 -1.40 -12.91
CA ALA A 92 -11.96 -0.68 -13.76
C ALA A 92 -10.53 -0.82 -13.24
N GLY A 93 -9.55 -0.72 -14.14
CA GLY A 93 -8.14 -0.66 -13.77
C GLY A 93 -7.81 0.59 -12.95
N ILE A 94 -6.93 0.43 -11.96
CA ILE A 94 -6.43 1.51 -11.12
C ILE A 94 -5.15 2.04 -11.75
N ALA A 95 -5.14 3.32 -12.10
CA ALA A 95 -3.96 3.99 -12.63
C ALA A 95 -2.89 4.16 -11.54
N ILE A 96 -1.66 3.78 -11.86
CA ILE A 96 -0.50 3.96 -10.99
C ILE A 96 0.06 5.37 -11.24
N PRO A 97 0.19 6.23 -10.21
CA PRO A 97 0.83 7.54 -10.33
C PRO A 97 2.24 7.45 -10.92
N GLN A 98 2.76 8.55 -11.47
CA GLN A 98 4.14 8.59 -11.97
C GLN A 98 5.16 8.43 -10.82
N GLY A 99 6.33 7.88 -11.15
CA GLY A 99 7.38 7.54 -10.18
C GLY A 99 7.57 6.03 -10.03
N GLN A 100 8.80 5.59 -9.73
CA GLN A 100 9.15 4.17 -9.78
C GLN A 100 8.41 3.33 -8.74
N TYR A 101 8.48 3.71 -7.46
CA TYR A 101 7.86 2.95 -6.37
C TYR A 101 6.66 3.71 -5.83
N GLN A 102 5.53 3.02 -5.66
CA GLN A 102 4.29 3.61 -5.18
C GLN A 102 3.69 2.77 -4.07
N CYS A 103 3.33 3.41 -2.96
CA CYS A 103 2.37 2.87 -2.00
C CYS A 103 0.98 3.31 -2.45
N MET A 104 0.07 2.36 -2.61
CA MET A 104 -1.29 2.66 -3.04
C MET A 104 -2.28 1.97 -2.13
N GLU A 105 -3.50 2.50 -2.09
CA GLU A 105 -4.59 1.92 -1.35
C GLU A 105 -5.93 2.14 -2.05
N MET A 106 -6.90 1.31 -1.69
CA MET A 106 -8.30 1.53 -2.01
C MET A 106 -9.19 1.11 -0.85
N THR A 107 -10.36 1.75 -0.76
CA THR A 107 -11.43 1.31 0.12
C THR A 107 -12.36 0.38 -0.64
N TRP A 108 -12.60 -0.80 -0.10
CA TRP A 108 -13.55 -1.78 -0.60
C TRP A 108 -14.66 -1.98 0.42
N VAL A 109 -15.91 -1.93 -0.03
CA VAL A 109 -17.06 -2.37 0.75
C VAL A 109 -17.51 -3.71 0.16
N ILE A 110 -17.43 -4.76 0.96
CA ILE A 110 -17.69 -6.14 0.50
C ILE A 110 -19.15 -6.28 0.06
N GLY A 111 -19.38 -6.68 -1.19
CA GLY A 111 -20.73 -6.87 -1.73
C GLY A 111 -21.47 -5.56 -1.98
N ASN A 112 -20.74 -4.46 -2.27
CA ASN A 112 -21.35 -3.19 -2.69
C ASN A 112 -22.15 -3.37 -4.00
N GLU A 113 -23.15 -2.51 -4.26
CA GLU A 113 -24.13 -2.66 -5.36
C GLU A 113 -23.52 -2.75 -6.78
N GLY A 114 -22.27 -2.32 -6.96
CA GLY A 114 -21.54 -2.43 -8.23
C GLY A 114 -20.72 -3.72 -8.41
N GLU A 115 -20.70 -4.59 -7.40
CA GLU A 115 -19.91 -5.83 -7.39
C GLU A 115 -20.73 -7.00 -7.97
N VAL A 116 -20.20 -7.65 -9.01
CA VAL A 116 -20.80 -8.84 -9.61
C VAL A 116 -20.11 -10.08 -9.05
N VAL A 117 -20.32 -10.34 -7.76
CA VAL A 117 -19.75 -11.48 -7.03
C VAL A 117 -20.84 -12.18 -6.23
N ASP A 118 -20.93 -13.49 -6.41
CA ASP A 118 -21.83 -14.35 -5.64
C ASP A 118 -21.10 -14.90 -4.40
N TYR A 119 -21.58 -14.48 -3.23
CA TYR A 119 -21.06 -14.86 -1.92
C TYR A 119 -21.88 -15.95 -1.22
N GLU A 120 -22.95 -16.46 -1.82
CA GLU A 120 -23.99 -17.20 -1.08
C GLU A 120 -23.52 -18.56 -0.51
N ASP A 121 -22.50 -19.21 -1.10
CA ASP A 121 -22.07 -20.57 -0.67
C ASP A 121 -20.55 -20.83 -0.64
N LYS A 122 -19.71 -19.84 -0.97
CA LYS A 122 -18.26 -20.02 -1.20
C LYS A 122 -17.36 -19.20 -0.27
N ASN A 123 -17.95 -18.70 0.80
CA ASN A 123 -17.40 -17.60 1.57
C ASN A 123 -16.16 -17.98 2.44
N ASP A 124 -15.81 -19.26 2.60
CA ASP A 124 -14.60 -19.71 3.32
C ASP A 124 -13.32 -19.78 2.45
N LYS A 125 -13.45 -19.50 1.15
CA LYS A 125 -12.44 -19.79 0.12
C LYS A 125 -12.00 -18.56 -0.67
N CYS A 126 -12.19 -17.38 -0.11
CA CYS A 126 -11.95 -16.13 -0.80
C CYS A 126 -10.44 -15.92 -1.07
N ILE A 127 -10.12 -15.45 -2.27
CA ILE A 127 -8.77 -15.03 -2.65
C ILE A 127 -8.85 -13.62 -3.22
N ILE A 128 -8.09 -12.70 -2.65
CA ILE A 128 -7.83 -11.41 -3.30
C ILE A 128 -6.51 -11.49 -4.03
N ARG A 129 -6.41 -10.89 -5.21
CA ARG A 129 -5.13 -10.64 -5.87
C ARG A 129 -5.06 -9.24 -6.43
N ILE A 130 -3.83 -8.74 -6.56
CA ILE A 130 -3.53 -7.51 -7.28
C ILE A 130 -2.55 -7.85 -8.40
N HIS A 131 -2.84 -7.42 -9.62
CA HIS A 131 -2.05 -7.72 -10.81
C HIS A 131 -2.12 -6.61 -11.85
N GLU A 132 -1.23 -6.62 -12.83
CA GLU A 132 -1.26 -5.67 -13.96
C GLU A 132 -2.52 -5.81 -14.85
N TYR A 133 -3.04 -4.68 -15.34
CA TYR A 133 -4.17 -4.59 -16.29
C TYR A 133 -3.70 -4.90 -17.73
N SER A 134 -3.64 -6.20 -18.10
CA SER A 134 -3.20 -6.79 -19.40
C SER A 134 -1.73 -6.50 -19.79
N ASN A 135 -0.87 -7.35 -20.37
CA ASN A 135 -0.97 -8.71 -20.94
C ASN A 135 0.27 -9.57 -20.55
N ASN A 136 0.03 -10.76 -20.01
CA ASN A 136 0.43 -12.09 -20.53
C ASN A 136 1.86 -12.39 -21.05
N SER A 137 2.92 -11.63 -20.76
CA SER A 137 4.23 -12.01 -21.30
C SER A 137 5.45 -11.46 -20.57
N ASN A 138 5.58 -11.67 -19.25
CA ASN A 138 6.85 -12.03 -18.60
C ASN A 138 6.67 -12.10 -17.08
N GLY A 139 6.46 -13.31 -16.57
CA GLY A 139 6.42 -13.57 -15.14
C GLY A 139 5.10 -13.20 -14.49
N VAL A 140 4.80 -13.92 -13.43
CA VAL A 140 3.62 -13.71 -12.62
C VAL A 140 3.81 -12.42 -11.80
N VAL A 141 3.38 -11.27 -12.33
CA VAL A 141 3.35 -10.00 -11.60
C VAL A 141 2.03 -9.90 -10.85
N PHE A 142 1.89 -10.67 -9.77
CA PHE A 142 0.78 -10.52 -8.85
C PHE A 142 1.20 -10.73 -7.39
N SER A 143 0.40 -10.18 -6.49
CA SER A 143 0.37 -10.55 -5.08
C SER A 143 -1.03 -11.04 -4.72
N GLN A 144 -1.15 -12.05 -3.88
CA GLN A 144 -2.46 -12.61 -3.50
C GLN A 144 -2.48 -13.08 -2.04
N GLN A 145 -3.68 -13.08 -1.44
CA GLN A 145 -3.91 -13.60 -0.09
C GLN A 145 -5.27 -14.31 -0.01
N LYS A 146 -5.36 -15.32 0.88
CA LYS A 146 -6.59 -16.08 1.12
C LYS A 146 -7.27 -15.64 2.41
N PHE A 147 -8.59 -15.53 2.39
CA PHE A 147 -9.38 -15.11 3.54
C PHE A 147 -10.79 -15.68 3.46
N SER A 148 -11.64 -15.31 4.41
CA SER A 148 -13.04 -15.73 4.43
C SER A 148 -13.96 -14.53 4.57
N ILE A 149 -15.14 -14.64 3.98
CA ILE A 149 -16.29 -13.77 4.13
C ILE A 149 -17.41 -14.63 4.74
N SER A 150 -18.38 -14.01 5.39
CA SER A 150 -19.57 -14.67 5.87
C SER A 150 -20.79 -13.85 5.46
N SER A 151 -21.83 -14.54 4.98
CA SER A 151 -23.06 -13.90 4.48
C SER A 151 -24.04 -13.51 5.59
N LYS A 152 -23.71 -13.78 6.86
CA LYS A 152 -24.56 -13.49 8.03
C LYS A 152 -23.74 -12.80 9.13
N LYS A 153 -24.15 -11.59 9.52
CA LYS A 153 -23.73 -10.96 10.79
C LYS A 153 -24.37 -11.65 11.99
#